data_AF-A0A938KWY7-F1
#
_entry.id   AF-A0A938KWY7-F1
#
_cell.length_a   1.000
_cell.length_b   1.000
_cell.length_c   1.000
_cell.angle_alpha   90.00
_cell.angle_beta   90.00
_cell.angle_gamma   90.00
#
_symmetry.space_group_name_H-M   'P 1'
#
loop_
_entity.id
_entity.type
_entity.pdbx_description
1 polymer ?
#
loop_
_entity_poly.entity_id
_entity_poly.type
_entity_poly.pdbx_seq_one_letter_code
_entity_poly.pdbx_strand_id
1 'polypeptide(L)'
;MKTSSRKRISAGSYLATLSSVHLIFVILQLCAVFQFPFKQMLALQMTSMLLVFISAGILFIKNNHDPAAQALRFLIVSITQLLGYLSACLALIYTDQSWDLVLYLLGLALSVLILQTSYLVRRLK
;
A
#
# COMPACT_ATOMS: atom_id res chain seq x y z
N MET A 1 7.52 -31.18 -19.90
CA MET A 1 6.78 -30.97 -18.64
C MET A 1 7.12 -29.58 -18.11
N LYS A 2 6.25 -28.58 -18.30
CA LYS A 2 6.52 -27.18 -17.91
C LYS A 2 6.26 -27.09 -16.40
N THR A 3 7.31 -27.13 -15.59
CA THR A 3 7.19 -26.96 -14.14
C THR A 3 6.71 -25.55 -13.86
N SER A 4 5.40 -25.40 -13.69
CA SER A 4 4.77 -24.19 -13.15
C SER A 4 5.31 -24.03 -11.72
N SER A 5 6.42 -23.31 -11.60
CA SER A 5 6.93 -22.85 -10.32
C SER A 5 5.85 -21.92 -9.76
N ARG A 6 4.94 -22.45 -8.92
CA ARG A 6 4.04 -21.66 -8.07
C ARG A 6 4.91 -20.62 -7.37
N LYS A 7 4.94 -19.40 -7.89
CA LYS A 7 5.80 -18.34 -7.36
C LYS A 7 5.26 -18.01 -5.99
N ARG A 8 5.91 -18.52 -4.95
CA ARG A 8 5.52 -18.30 -3.55
C ARG A 8 5.43 -16.80 -3.30
N ILE A 9 4.38 -16.37 -2.60
CA ILE A 9 4.28 -15.00 -2.12
C ILE A 9 5.41 -14.83 -1.10
N SER A 10 6.43 -14.05 -1.46
CA SER A 10 7.58 -13.75 -0.60
C SER A 10 7.42 -12.33 -0.07
N ALA A 11 7.58 -12.16 1.24
CA ALA A 11 7.50 -10.87 1.93
C ALA A 11 8.41 -9.82 1.27
N GLY A 12 9.62 -10.21 0.85
CA GLY A 12 10.55 -9.31 0.16
C GLY A 12 10.00 -8.78 -1.16
N SER A 13 9.44 -9.66 -2.00
CA SER A 13 8.85 -9.25 -3.29
C SER A 13 7.60 -8.38 -3.13
N TYR A 14 6.81 -8.66 -2.08
CA TYR A 14 5.62 -7.88 -1.74
C TYR A 14 6.01 -6.47 -1.29
N LEU A 15 6.94 -6.36 -0.35
CA LEU A 15 7.44 -5.09 0.15
C LEU A 15 8.16 -4.28 -0.93
N ALA A 16 8.94 -4.92 -1.80
CA ALA A 16 9.61 -4.23 -2.92
C ALA A 16 8.59 -3.63 -3.90
N THR A 17 7.52 -4.37 -4.21
CA THR A 17 6.46 -3.89 -5.12
C THR A 17 5.76 -2.66 -4.52
N LEU A 18 5.41 -2.69 -3.24
CA LEU A 18 4.74 -1.57 -2.58
C LEU A 18 5.69 -0.39 -2.36
N SER A 19 6.95 -0.63 -2.01
CA SER A 19 7.98 0.40 -1.88
C SER A 19 8.23 1.14 -3.19
N SER A 20 8.08 0.47 -4.34
CA SER A 20 8.17 1.13 -5.65
C SER A 20 7.11 2.23 -5.82
N VAL A 21 5.90 2.05 -5.27
CA VAL A 21 4.84 3.09 -5.32
C VAL A 21 5.28 4.30 -4.54
N HIS A 22 5.79 4.08 -3.33
CA HIS A 22 6.30 5.16 -2.49
C HIS A 22 7.41 5.93 -3.19
N LEU A 23 8.35 5.23 -3.84
CA LEU A 23 9.44 5.86 -4.58
C LEU A 23 8.90 6.74 -5.72
N ILE A 24 7.92 6.25 -6.49
CA ILE A 24 7.30 7.03 -7.57
C ILE A 24 6.65 8.31 -7.03
N PHE A 25 5.90 8.22 -5.92
CA PHE A 25 5.26 9.39 -5.32
C PHE A 25 6.25 10.43 -4.79
N VAL A 26 7.41 9.98 -4.27
CA VAL A 26 8.51 10.89 -3.92
C VAL A 26 9.09 11.57 -5.16
N ILE A 27 9.28 10.85 -6.26
CA ILE A 27 9.74 11.43 -7.53
C ILE A 27 8.74 12.47 -8.04
N LEU A 28 7.43 12.16 -8.01
CA LEU A 28 6.40 13.11 -8.43
C LEU A 28 6.44 14.40 -7.61
N GLN A 29 6.69 14.32 -6.30
CA GLN A 29 6.92 15.50 -5.47
C GLN A 29 8.17 16.28 -5.89
N LEU A 30 9.29 15.59 -6.14
CA LEU A 30 10.54 16.23 -6.56
C LEU A 30 10.43 16.92 -7.92
N CYS A 31 9.57 16.41 -8.81
CA CYS A 31 9.20 17.04 -10.08
C CYS A 31 8.22 18.21 -9.91
N ALA A 32 7.90 18.61 -8.67
CA ALA A 32 6.97 19.68 -8.33
C ALA A 32 5.54 19.48 -8.91
N VAL A 33 5.13 18.22 -9.12
CA VAL A 33 3.75 17.90 -9.56
C VAL A 33 2.74 18.32 -8.49
N PHE A 34 3.11 18.22 -7.21
CA PHE A 34 2.30 18.69 -6.09
C PHE A 34 3.01 19.81 -5.34
N GLN A 35 2.28 20.88 -5.02
CA GLN A 35 2.86 22.09 -4.42
C GLN A 35 2.53 22.20 -2.93
N PHE A 36 3.18 21.37 -2.12
CA PHE A 36 3.01 21.41 -0.66
C PHE A 36 4.32 21.11 0.09
N PRO A 37 4.42 21.44 1.40
CA PRO A 37 5.65 21.32 2.18
C PRO A 37 6.18 19.88 2.25
N PHE A 38 7.48 19.71 2.04
CA PHE A 38 8.15 18.40 2.09
C PHE A 38 7.92 17.65 3.42
N LYS A 39 7.82 18.38 4.54
CA LYS A 39 7.52 17.79 5.86
C LYS A 39 6.18 17.04 5.87
N GLN A 40 5.16 17.60 5.23
CA GLN A 40 3.83 16.99 5.16
C GLN A 40 3.85 15.76 4.25
N MET A 41 4.55 15.83 3.11
CA MET A 41 4.76 14.68 2.22
C MET A 41 5.42 13.52 2.98
N LEU A 42 6.49 13.81 3.72
CA LEU A 42 7.23 12.80 4.47
C LEU A 42 6.36 12.17 5.56
N ALA A 43 5.54 12.95 6.27
CA ALA A 43 4.61 12.43 7.27
C ALA A 43 3.61 11.43 6.65
N LEU A 44 3.01 11.75 5.50
CA LEU A 44 2.10 10.84 4.79
C LEU A 44 2.81 9.59 4.31
N GLN A 45 4.01 9.76 3.78
CA GLN A 45 4.81 8.66 3.25
C GLN A 45 5.18 7.67 4.35
N MET A 46 5.64 8.16 5.49
CA MET A 46 5.99 7.34 6.64
C MET A 46 4.76 6.65 7.24
N THR A 47 3.63 7.35 7.31
CA THR A 47 2.36 6.76 7.79
C THR A 47 1.92 5.62 6.89
N SER A 48 1.88 5.85 5.57
CA SER A 48 1.50 4.85 4.59
C SER A 48 2.47 3.67 4.57
N MET A 49 3.79 3.93 4.68
CA MET A 49 4.80 2.89 4.70
C MET A 49 4.73 2.03 5.97
N LEU A 50 4.44 2.65 7.14
CA LEU A 50 4.17 1.93 8.38
C LEU A 50 2.96 1.01 8.24
N LEU A 51 1.86 1.48 7.64
CA LEU A 51 0.70 0.64 7.34
C LEU A 51 1.09 -0.56 6.47
N VAL A 52 1.89 -0.35 5.43
CA VAL A 52 2.38 -1.42 4.55
C VAL A 52 3.22 -2.45 5.32
N PHE A 53 4.09 -2.00 6.23
CA PHE A 53 4.88 -2.91 7.07
C PHE A 53 4.02 -3.74 8.02
N ILE A 54 3.04 -3.11 8.68
CA ILE A 54 2.08 -3.81 9.56
C ILE A 54 1.30 -4.85 8.76
N SER A 55 0.80 -4.47 7.59
CA SER A 55 0.10 -5.37 6.66
C SER A 55 0.95 -6.56 6.24
N ALA A 56 2.22 -6.34 5.92
CA ALA A 56 3.15 -7.43 5.61
C ALA A 56 3.34 -8.35 6.83
N GLY A 57 3.49 -7.78 8.04
CA GLY A 57 3.55 -8.56 9.27
C GLY A 57 2.34 -9.49 9.43
N ILE A 58 1.12 -8.95 9.30
CA ILE A 58 -0.12 -9.73 9.42
C ILE A 58 -0.21 -10.84 8.36
N LEU A 59 0.23 -10.56 7.13
CA LEU A 59 0.23 -11.53 6.03
C LEU A 59 1.23 -12.67 6.22
N PHE A 60 2.42 -12.39 6.76
CA PHE A 60 3.55 -13.33 6.74
C PHE A 60 3.90 -13.97 8.09
N ILE A 61 3.48 -13.43 9.24
CA ILE A 61 3.86 -13.93 10.58
C ILE A 61 3.39 -15.38 10.85
N LYS A 62 2.23 -15.80 10.32
CA LYS A 62 1.67 -17.13 10.61
C LYS A 62 1.19 -17.82 9.34
N ASN A 63 2.08 -18.03 8.37
CA ASN A 63 1.72 -18.60 7.07
C ASN A 63 1.41 -20.11 7.17
N ASN A 64 0.16 -20.46 7.44
CA ASN A 64 -0.32 -21.84 7.59
C ASN A 64 -0.43 -22.62 6.26
N HIS A 65 0.09 -22.09 5.14
CA HIS A 65 0.07 -22.73 3.81
C HIS A 65 -1.32 -23.00 3.22
N ASP A 66 -2.39 -22.62 3.91
CA ASP A 66 -3.75 -22.63 3.39
C ASP A 66 -4.00 -21.39 2.51
N PRO A 67 -4.22 -21.56 1.19
CA PRO A 67 -4.47 -20.46 0.27
C PRO A 67 -5.76 -19.69 0.59
N ALA A 68 -6.79 -20.35 1.16
CA ALA A 68 -8.05 -19.68 1.52
C ALA A 68 -7.87 -18.76 2.73
N ALA A 69 -7.19 -19.24 3.77
CA ALA A 69 -6.83 -18.42 4.93
C ALA A 69 -5.93 -17.23 4.55
N GLN A 70 -5.02 -17.41 3.59
CA GLN A 70 -4.16 -16.32 3.11
C GLN A 70 -4.95 -15.25 2.35
N ALA A 71 -5.91 -15.64 1.51
CA ALA A 71 -6.79 -14.71 0.81
C ALA A 71 -7.69 -13.91 1.78
N LEU A 72 -8.23 -14.56 2.81
CA LEU A 72 -9.03 -13.89 3.84
C LEU A 72 -8.21 -12.85 4.62
N ARG A 73 -7.00 -13.20 5.06
CA ARG A 73 -6.10 -12.25 5.74
C ARG A 73 -5.76 -11.07 4.86
N PHE A 74 -5.51 -11.33 3.58
CA PHE A 74 -5.27 -10.29 2.60
C PHE A 74 -6.47 -9.34 2.44
N LEU A 75 -7.67 -9.90 2.36
CA LEU A 75 -8.91 -9.12 2.27
C LEU A 75 -9.08 -8.22 3.48
N ILE A 76 -8.92 -8.78 4.69
CA ILE A 76 -9.00 -8.03 5.95
C ILE A 76 -7.97 -6.89 5.95
N VAL A 77 -6.71 -7.20 5.63
CA VAL A 77 -5.63 -6.20 5.57
C VAL A 77 -5.94 -5.09 4.57
N SER A 78 -6.42 -5.42 3.38
CA SER A 78 -6.73 -4.44 2.33
C SER A 78 -7.90 -3.54 2.71
N ILE A 79 -8.94 -4.10 3.35
CA ILE A 79 -10.08 -3.32 3.86
C ILE A 79 -9.64 -2.40 5.00
N THR A 80 -8.85 -2.90 5.95
CA THR A 80 -8.32 -2.10 7.06
C THR A 80 -7.43 -0.96 6.56
N GLN A 81 -6.57 -1.21 5.57
CA GLN A 81 -5.76 -0.17 4.94
C GLN A 81 -6.63 0.87 4.22
N LEU A 82 -7.63 0.43 3.44
CA LEU A 82 -8.54 1.34 2.76
C LEU A 82 -9.27 2.25 3.76
N LEU A 83 -9.81 1.69 4.85
CA LEU A 83 -10.44 2.45 5.92
C LEU A 83 -9.45 3.43 6.58
N GLY A 84 -8.21 2.99 6.83
CA GLY A 84 -7.16 3.85 7.38
C GLY A 84 -6.82 5.03 6.47
N TYR A 85 -6.67 4.79 5.16
CA TYR A 85 -6.42 5.86 4.19
C TYR A 85 -7.59 6.82 4.07
N LEU A 86 -8.82 6.31 3.98
CA LEU A 86 -10.02 7.15 3.92
C LEU A 86 -10.17 7.99 5.20
N SER A 87 -9.90 7.41 6.36
CA SER A 87 -9.92 8.12 7.64
C SER A 87 -8.88 9.24 7.67
N ALA A 88 -7.66 8.98 7.20
CA ALA A 88 -6.62 10.00 7.10
C ALA A 88 -6.98 11.10 6.07
N CYS A 89 -7.51 10.75 4.90
CA CYS A 89 -8.03 11.74 3.95
C CYS A 89 -9.13 12.61 4.57
N LEU A 90 -10.06 12.01 5.30
CA LEU A 90 -11.14 12.73 5.96
C LEU A 90 -10.60 13.66 7.05
N ALA A 91 -9.61 13.22 7.84
CA ALA A 91 -8.94 14.06 8.84
C ALA A 91 -8.24 15.27 8.20
N LEU A 92 -7.60 15.09 7.04
CA LEU A 92 -6.97 16.18 6.29
C LEU A 92 -8.00 17.21 5.79
N ILE A 93 -9.15 16.74 5.30
CA ILE A 93 -10.26 17.60 4.89
C ILE A 93 -10.80 18.39 6.08
N TYR A 94 -11.01 17.74 7.24
CA TYR A 94 -11.53 18.42 8.44
C TYR A 94 -10.52 19.37 9.11
N THR A 95 -9.23 19.27 8.79
CA THR A 95 -8.18 20.14 9.33
C THR A 95 -7.76 21.24 8.35
N ASP A 96 -8.60 21.52 7.34
CA ASP A 96 -8.38 22.55 6.30
C ASP A 96 -7.00 22.44 5.62
N GLN A 97 -6.49 21.22 5.44
CA GLN A 97 -5.26 21.00 4.68
C GLN A 97 -5.53 21.16 3.19
N SER A 98 -4.48 21.46 2.42
CA SER A 98 -4.57 21.66 0.97
C SER A 98 -5.15 20.43 0.25
N TRP A 99 -6.00 20.67 -0.75
CA TRP A 99 -6.55 19.62 -1.61
C TRP A 99 -5.46 18.77 -2.29
N ASP A 100 -4.33 19.35 -2.66
CA ASP A 100 -3.17 18.65 -3.22
C ASP A 100 -2.67 17.51 -2.33
N LEU A 101 -2.69 17.73 -1.01
CA LEU A 101 -2.23 16.77 -0.02
C LEU A 101 -3.24 15.62 0.13
N VAL A 102 -4.53 15.93 0.10
CA VAL A 102 -5.61 14.94 0.08
C VAL A 102 -5.52 14.08 -1.20
N LEU A 103 -5.31 14.71 -2.35
CA LEU A 103 -5.16 14.03 -3.63
C LEU A 103 -3.88 13.18 -3.69
N TYR A 104 -2.78 13.67 -3.12
CA TYR A 104 -1.53 12.91 -2.98
C TYR A 104 -1.77 11.64 -2.15
N LEU A 105 -2.38 11.77 -0.97
CA LEU A 105 -2.66 10.62 -0.11
C LEU A 105 -3.63 9.64 -0.77
N LEU A 106 -4.67 10.15 -1.42
CA LEU A 106 -5.66 9.32 -2.12
C LEU A 106 -5.01 8.56 -3.28
N GLY A 107 -4.19 9.23 -4.10
CA GLY A 107 -3.45 8.62 -5.19
C GLY A 107 -2.48 7.53 -4.70
N LEU A 108 -1.77 7.81 -3.59
CA LEU A 108 -0.87 6.86 -2.96
C LEU A 108 -1.64 5.62 -2.47
N ALA A 109 -2.74 5.85 -1.76
CA ALA A 109 -3.62 4.81 -1.23
C ALA A 109 -4.15 3.89 -2.34
N LEU A 110 -4.70 4.47 -3.41
CA LEU A 110 -5.22 3.72 -4.56
C LEU A 110 -4.12 2.91 -5.24
N SER A 111 -2.95 3.51 -5.46
CA SER A 111 -1.82 2.83 -6.10
C SER A 111 -1.32 1.65 -5.27
N VAL A 112 -1.22 1.82 -3.95
CA VAL A 112 -0.88 0.74 -3.01
C VAL A 112 -1.92 -0.39 -3.10
N LEU A 113 -3.21 -0.09 -2.96
CA LEU A 113 -4.28 -1.09 -2.97
C LEU A 113 -4.38 -1.84 -4.32
N ILE A 114 -4.25 -1.13 -5.45
CA ILE A 114 -4.27 -1.72 -6.79
C ILE A 114 -3.10 -2.68 -6.99
N LEU A 115 -1.88 -2.29 -6.60
CA LEU A 115 -0.73 -3.18 -6.72
C LEU A 115 -0.81 -4.36 -5.76
N GLN A 116 -1.31 -4.13 -4.54
CA GLN A 116 -1.54 -5.19 -3.57
C GLN A 116 -2.50 -6.24 -4.15
N THR A 117 -3.67 -5.82 -4.62
CA THR A 117 -4.71 -6.71 -5.17
C THR A 117 -4.24 -7.39 -6.46
N SER A 118 -3.56 -6.66 -7.34
CA SER A 118 -2.95 -7.23 -8.56
C SER A 118 -1.91 -8.29 -8.24
N TYR A 119 -1.08 -8.07 -7.21
CA TYR A 119 -0.08 -9.04 -6.76
C TYR A 119 -0.76 -10.33 -6.27
N LEU A 120 -1.85 -10.22 -5.51
CA LEU A 120 -2.63 -11.36 -5.04
C LEU A 120 -3.23 -12.15 -6.21
N VAL A 121 -3.95 -11.48 -7.13
CA VAL A 121 -4.62 -12.15 -8.27
C VAL A 121 -3.62 -12.92 -9.13
N ARG A 122 -2.42 -12.38 -9.34
CA ARG A 122 -1.34 -13.05 -10.10
C ARG A 122 -0.75 -14.27 -9.41
N ARG A 123 -1.01 -14.45 -8.11
CA ARG A 123 -0.40 -15.49 -7.27
C ARG A 123 -1.41 -16.52 -6.75
N LEU A 124 -2.71 -16.24 -6.93
CA LEU A 124 -3.82 -17.19 -6.71
C LEU A 124 -4.12 -18.07 -7.95
N LYS A 125 -3.61 -17.72 -9.14
CA LYS A 125 -3.59 -18.59 -10.33
C LYS A 125 -2.51 -19.66 -10.22
#